data_AF-A0A1M4Z365-F1
#
_entry.id   AF-A0A1M4Z365-F1
#
_cell.length_a   1.000
_cell.length_b   1.000
_cell.length_c   1.000
_cell.angle_alpha   90.00
_cell.angle_beta   90.00
_cell.angle_gamma   90.00
#
_symmetry.space_group_name_H-M   'P 1'
#
loop_
_entity.id
_entity.type
_entity.pdbx_description
1 polymer ?
#
loop_
_entity_poly.entity_id
_entity_poly.type
_entity_poly.pdbx_seq_one_letter_code
_entity_poly.pdbx_strand_id
1 'polypeptide(L)' 'MIIVNSPLMHKEIEKQLELNEEPSYTFVKKEGIKLYFETDAEDSEKAVSTAKQIIKNKVSDVIMVKVKTEEYL' A
#
# COMPACT_ATOMS: atom_id res chain seq x y z
N MET A 1 10.34 -1.29 -0.41
CA MET A 1 9.28 -0.38 0.10
C MET A 1 8.21 -0.19 -0.98
N ILE A 2 6.93 -0.14 -0.62
CA ILE A 2 5.84 0.19 -1.54
C ILE A 2 5.30 1.60 -1.26
N ILE A 3 4.78 2.23 -2.31
CA ILE A 3 4.17 3.55 -2.26
C ILE A 3 2.78 3.45 -2.84
N VAL A 4 1.80 3.74 -2.00
CA VAL A 4 0.39 3.83 -2.37
C VAL A 4 0.03 5.29 -2.55
N ASN A 5 -0.23 5.69 -3.79
CA ASN A 5 -0.77 7.01 -4.10
C ASN A 5 -2.29 6.93 -4.03
N SER A 6 -2.91 7.59 -3.06
CA SER A 6 -4.35 7.72 -2.93
C SER A 6 -4.71 9.16 -2.57
N PRO A 7 -5.68 9.80 -3.23
CA PRO A 7 -6.13 11.14 -2.85
C PRO A 7 -7.01 11.14 -1.59
N LEU A 8 -7.59 9.98 -1.22
CA LEU A 8 -8.58 9.82 -0.14
C LEU A 8 -8.42 8.47 0.56
N MET A 9 -9.15 8.24 1.66
CA MET A 9 -9.20 6.94 2.38
C MET A 9 -7.86 6.46 2.96
N HIS A 10 -6.95 7.36 3.33
CA HIS A 10 -5.60 6.99 3.76
C HIS A 10 -5.62 6.09 5.00
N LYS A 11 -6.45 6.43 6.00
CA LYS A 11 -6.58 5.66 7.24
C LYS A 11 -7.11 4.25 7.01
N GLU A 12 -8.03 4.08 6.06
CA GLU A 12 -8.56 2.75 5.73
C GLU A 12 -7.51 1.96 4.97
N ILE A 13 -6.81 2.57 4.00
CA ILE A 13 -5.72 1.92 3.28
C ILE A 13 -4.62 1.44 4.23
N GLU A 14 -4.20 2.30 5.16
CA GLU A 14 -3.22 1.98 6.20
C GLU A 14 -3.67 0.77 7.01
N LYS A 15 -4.86 0.85 7.60
CA LYS A 15 -5.44 -0.25 8.37
C LYS A 15 -5.53 -1.55 7.58
N GLN A 16 -6.02 -1.52 6.35
CA GLN A 16 -6.22 -2.76 5.56
C GLN A 16 -4.88 -3.39 5.16
N LEU A 17 -3.84 -2.59 4.91
CA LEU A 17 -2.51 -3.11 4.60
C LEU A 17 -1.82 -3.66 5.86
N GLU A 18 -1.90 -2.99 7.00
CA GLU A 18 -1.33 -3.48 8.26
C GLU A 18 -2.03 -4.75 8.79
N LEU A 19 -3.28 -4.99 8.41
CA LEU A 19 -4.00 -6.23 8.73
C LEU A 19 -3.55 -7.44 7.89
N ASN A 20 -2.78 -7.24 6.83
CA ASN A 20 -2.28 -8.34 6.02
C ASN A 20 -1.01 -8.92 6.64
N GLU A 21 -1.01 -10.22 6.93
CA GLU A 21 0.13 -10.88 7.60
C GLU A 21 1.22 -11.30 6.62
N GLU A 22 0.86 -11.71 5.39
CA GLU A 22 1.84 -12.15 4.40
C GLU A 22 1.47 -11.72 2.97
N PRO A 23 2.29 -10.86 2.32
CA PRO A 23 3.38 -10.11 2.94
C PRO A 23 2.85 -9.08 3.94
N SER A 24 3.57 -8.88 5.02
CA SER A 24 3.29 -7.84 6.01
C SER A 24 3.55 -6.45 5.41
N TYR A 25 2.78 -5.47 5.88
CA TYR A 25 3.00 -4.06 5.54
C TYR A 25 3.09 -3.24 6.81
N THR A 26 4.09 -2.38 6.91
CA THR A 26 4.26 -1.44 8.02
C THR A 26 4.19 -0.02 7.49
N PHE A 27 3.30 0.79 8.03
CA PHE A 27 3.20 2.19 7.63
C PHE A 27 4.45 2.98 8.07
N VAL A 28 5.08 3.66 7.12
CA VAL A 28 6.31 4.43 7.37
C VAL A 28 6.00 5.91 7.51
N LYS A 29 5.34 6.48 6.51
CA LYS A 29 5.02 7.91 6.46
C LYS A 29 3.95 8.23 5.42
N LYS A 30 3.39 9.44 5.52
CA LYS A 30 2.50 10.05 4.53
C LYS A 30 3.12 11.34 4.01
N GLU A 31 3.18 11.49 2.69
CA GLU A 31 3.55 12.76 2.04
C GLU A 31 2.47 13.17 1.04
N GLY A 32 1.62 14.12 1.43
CA GLY A 32 0.49 14.56 0.61
C GLY A 32 -0.50 13.41 0.38
N ILE A 33 -0.59 12.95 -0.87
CA ILE A 33 -1.42 11.81 -1.31
C ILE A 33 -0.65 10.48 -1.34
N LYS A 34 0.65 10.50 -1.02
CA LYS A 34 1.48 9.29 -0.99
C LYS A 34 1.50 8.70 0.41
N LEU A 35 1.31 7.39 0.48
CA LEU A 35 1.46 6.57 1.67
C LEU A 35 2.60 5.59 1.42
N TYR A 36 3.55 5.54 2.32
CA TYR A 36 4.74 4.71 2.21
C TYR A 36 4.61 3.55 3.18
N PHE A 37 4.79 2.33 2.68
CA PHE A 37 4.76 1.12 3.49
C PHE A 37 6.03 0.30 3.27
N GLU A 38 6.64 -0.12 4.36
CA GLU A 38 7.64 -1.18 4.36
C GLU A 38 6.94 -2.53 4.22
N THR A 39 7.61 -3.50 3.60
CA THR A 39 7.06 -4.85 3.41
C THR A 39 8.20 -5.85 3.40
N ASP A 40 7.95 -7.04 3.95
CA ASP A 40 8.88 -8.18 3.98
C ASP A 40 8.83 -9.03 2.71
N ALA A 41 7.96 -8.70 1.76
CA ALA A 41 7.91 -9.39 0.47
C ALA A 41 9.26 -9.37 -0.24
N GLU A 42 9.83 -10.55 -0.47
CA GLU A 42 11.03 -10.73 -1.30
C GLU A 42 10.77 -10.34 -2.76
N ASP A 43 9.53 -10.54 -3.22
CA ASP A 43 9.08 -10.18 -4.57
C ASP A 43 8.30 -8.86 -4.56
N SER A 44 8.94 -7.83 -5.09
CA SER A 44 8.43 -6.48 -5.23
C SER A 44 7.15 -6.40 -6.09
N GLU A 45 7.06 -7.17 -7.17
CA GLU A 45 5.87 -7.18 -8.04
C GLU A 45 4.68 -7.85 -7.35
N LYS A 46 4.96 -8.95 -6.63
CA LYS A 46 3.95 -9.64 -5.81
C LYS A 46 3.42 -8.73 -4.71
N ALA A 47 4.29 -7.99 -4.02
CA ALA A 47 3.90 -7.02 -2.99
C ALA A 47 2.94 -5.95 -3.54
N VAL A 48 3.30 -5.37 -4.69
CA VAL A 48 2.46 -4.35 -5.36
C VAL A 48 1.10 -4.92 -5.76
N SER A 49 1.08 -6.14 -6.30
CA SER A 49 -0.16 -6.81 -6.72
C SER A 49 -1.07 -7.10 -5.53
N THR A 50 -0.52 -7.66 -4.45
CA THR A 50 -1.27 -7.95 -3.22
C THR A 50 -1.82 -6.68 -2.58
N ALA A 51 -1.00 -5.62 -2.44
CA ALA A 51 -1.46 -4.33 -1.93
C ALA A 51 -2.60 -3.75 -2.77
N LYS A 52 -2.52 -3.82 -4.11
CA LYS A 52 -3.62 -3.40 -5.00
C LYS A 52 -4.88 -4.22 -4.76
N GLN A 53 -4.78 -5.53 -4.58
CA GLN A 53 -5.93 -6.39 -4.32
C GLN A 53 -6.59 -6.08 -2.97
N ILE A 54 -5.79 -5.91 -1.91
CA ILE A 54 -6.28 -5.54 -0.57
C ILE A 54 -7.08 -4.24 -0.67
N ILE A 55 -6.47 -3.20 -1.26
CA ILE A 55 -7.10 -1.88 -1.38
C ILE A 55 -8.39 -1.97 -2.20
N LYS A 56 -8.36 -2.66 -3.34
CA LYS A 56 -9.53 -2.80 -4.22
C LYS A 56 -10.68 -3.58 -3.55
N ASN A 57 -10.37 -4.62 -2.77
CA ASN A 57 -11.39 -5.48 -2.18
C ASN A 57 -11.94 -4.94 -0.85
N LYS A 58 -11.13 -4.19 -0.10
CA LYS A 58 -11.47 -3.74 1.25
C LYS A 58 -11.78 -2.25 1.35
N VAL A 59 -11.43 -1.46 0.33
CA VAL A 59 -11.69 -0.02 0.30
C VAL A 59 -12.60 0.31 -0.89
N SER A 60 -13.91 0.24 -0.65
CA SER A 60 -14.97 0.25 -1.67
C SER A 60 -15.10 1.53 -2.52
N ASP A 61 -14.48 2.64 -2.11
CA ASP A 61 -14.58 3.98 -2.76
C ASP A 61 -13.25 4.52 -3.28
N VAL A 62 -12.27 3.65 -3.51
CA VAL A 62 -10.99 4.08 -4.07
C VAL A 62 -11.12 4.33 -5.57
N ILE A 63 -11.29 5.60 -5.95
CA ILE A 63 -11.50 6.03 -7.34
C ILE A 63 -10.19 6.01 -8.16
N MET A 64 -9.02 6.25 -7.54
CA MET A 64 -7.71 6.17 -8.21
C MET A 64 -6.60 5.86 -7.20
N VAL A 65 -6.15 4.60 -7.15
CA VAL A 65 -4.94 4.22 -6.41
C VAL A 65 -3.86 3.70 -7.35
N LYS A 66 -2.64 4.24 -7.19
CA LYS A 66 -1.43 3.71 -7.83
C LYS A 66 -0.48 3.20 -6.78
N VAL A 67 -0.22 1.90 -6.79
CA VAL A 67 0.82 1.26 -5.97
C VAL A 67 2.06 1.03 -6.83
N LYS A 68 3.23 1.45 -6.33
CA LYS A 68 4.55 1.25 -6.96
C LYS A 68 5.57 0.81 -5.93
N THR A 69 6.61 0.10 -6.35
CA THR A 69 7.83 -0.08 -5.55
C THR A 69 8.76 1.11 -5.75
N GLU A 70 9.46 1.52 -4.71
CA GLU A 70 10.56 2.47 -4.80
C GLU A 70 11.82 1.76 -4.29
N GLU A 71 12.82 1.65 -5.16
CA GLU A 71 14.19 1.32 -4.76
C GLU A 71 14.80 2.61 -4.20
N TYR A 72 15.28 2.56 -2.97
CA TYR A 72 15.97 3.69 -2.34
C TYR A 72 17.34 3.84 -3.03
N LEU A 73 17.47 4.83 -3.93
CA LEU A 73 18.74 5.28 -4.52
C LEU A 73 19.39 6.35 -3.63
#